data_AF-A0A4V3XAG0-F1
#
_entry.id   AF-A0A4V3XAG0-F1
#
_cell.length_a   1.000
_cell.length_b   1.000
_cell.length_c   1.000
_cell.angle_alpha   90.00
_cell.angle_beta   90.00
_cell.angle_gamma   90.00
#
_symmetry.space_group_name_H-M   'P 1'
#
loop_
_entity.id
_entity.type
_entity.pdbx_description
1 polymer ?
#
loop_
_entity_poly.entity_id
_entity_poly.type
_entity_poly.pdbx_seq_one_letter_code
_entity_poly.pdbx_strand_id
1 'polypeptide(L)'
;MCDYFDPELELLFNDAEEDDGGAQHAMRTAPVFTGDAFISLGPDIMPQRALYGRIVSQHVPGFPTIPSSPKFYINTNAPFSALVCGVQGSGKSHSTSVLLESCLMSHERLGTLPEPLSAIVFHFDTAAGGGRVQPCEAAYLAALDTDRGGDATPPAVTVLVFPSNLQSMRKVYAGLPRVKVEPLHLAPEDISGERLLSMMKVDENTQMPLYMESIMALLRSMDDDFDYGRFRSELDKQKFSGSQKAMLKLRLSLLDSCLMGGNLLNRVSNHFRRGQLTIIDLSSPYMDGSSACGFFDLILGLFVEADVNASGKLVVLDEAHKNLRVEVRADLQSLS
;
A
#
# COMPACT_ATOMS: atom_id res chain seq x y z
N MET A 1 20.22 42.46 -40.60
CA MET A 1 19.64 41.74 -39.46
C MET A 1 19.46 40.32 -39.93
N CYS A 2 20.33 39.42 -39.51
CA CYS A 2 20.17 38.00 -39.80
C CYS A 2 19.06 37.48 -38.89
N ASP A 3 18.03 36.88 -39.46
CA ASP A 3 17.06 36.09 -38.71
C ASP A 3 17.84 34.96 -38.02
N TYR A 4 17.91 35.02 -36.70
CA TYR A 4 18.46 33.96 -35.88
C TYR A 4 17.43 32.84 -35.86
N PHE A 5 17.64 31.82 -36.70
CA PHE A 5 16.88 30.59 -36.63
C PHE A 5 17.36 29.81 -35.40
N ASP A 6 16.55 29.82 -34.35
CA ASP A 6 16.76 29.02 -33.16
C ASP A 6 15.93 27.74 -33.28
N PRO A 7 16.56 26.58 -33.53
CA PRO A 7 15.85 25.30 -33.66
C PRO A 7 15.20 24.85 -32.33
N GLU A 8 15.60 25.42 -31.18
CA GLU A 8 14.94 25.14 -29.90
C GLU A 8 13.56 25.81 -29.84
N LEU A 9 13.32 26.90 -30.58
CA LEU A 9 12.00 27.54 -30.68
C LEU A 9 10.98 26.74 -31.50
N GLU A 10 11.42 25.80 -32.36
CA GLU A 10 10.51 24.86 -33.04
C GLU A 10 9.85 23.85 -32.08
N LEU A 11 10.49 23.59 -30.92
CA LEU A 11 9.90 22.77 -29.86
C LEU A 11 8.85 23.53 -29.06
N LEU A 12 8.90 24.87 -29.08
CA LEU A 12 7.93 25.76 -28.46
C LEU A 12 6.84 26.09 -29.48
N PHE A 13 6.06 25.07 -29.89
CA PHE A 13 4.79 25.33 -30.57
C PHE A 13 3.97 26.31 -29.73
N ASN A 14 3.34 27.29 -30.37
CA ASN A 14 2.50 28.29 -29.71
C ASN A 14 1.40 27.61 -28.87
N ASP A 15 1.63 27.46 -27.56
CA ASP A 15 0.62 27.11 -26.55
C ASP A 15 -0.34 28.29 -26.27
N ALA A 16 -0.64 29.09 -27.29
CA ALA A 16 -1.54 30.23 -27.23
C ALA A 16 -2.93 29.89 -27.79
N GLU A 17 -3.31 28.61 -27.80
CA GLU A 17 -4.72 28.24 -27.71
C GLU A 17 -5.09 28.28 -26.22
N GLU A 18 -6.17 28.99 -25.89
CA GLU A 18 -6.65 29.18 -24.51
C GLU A 18 -6.54 27.88 -23.68
N ASP A 19 -5.91 27.98 -22.51
CA ASP A 19 -5.58 26.93 -21.53
C ASP A 19 -6.81 26.21 -20.92
N ASP A 20 -7.69 25.69 -21.77
CA ASP A 20 -8.83 24.87 -21.38
C ASP A 20 -8.38 23.42 -21.12
N GLY A 21 -7.36 22.94 -21.84
CA GLY A 21 -6.80 21.60 -21.67
C GLY A 21 -6.10 21.38 -20.32
N GLY A 22 -5.29 22.34 -19.86
CA GLY A 22 -4.59 22.28 -18.58
C GLY A 22 -5.55 22.40 -17.40
N ALA A 23 -6.50 23.34 -17.48
CA ALA A 23 -7.55 23.51 -16.48
C ALA A 23 -8.46 22.27 -16.38
N GLN A 24 -8.87 21.70 -17.51
CA GLN A 24 -9.67 20.46 -17.53
C GLN A 24 -8.87 19.26 -16.97
N HIS A 25 -7.59 19.15 -17.29
CA HIS A 25 -6.74 18.10 -16.74
C HIS A 25 -6.61 18.22 -15.22
N ALA A 26 -6.36 19.43 -14.70
CA ALA A 26 -6.28 19.69 -13.27
C ALA A 26 -7.59 19.35 -12.54
N MET A 27 -8.75 19.60 -13.19
CA MET A 27 -10.04 19.20 -12.64
C MET A 27 -10.24 17.68 -12.64
N ARG A 28 -9.86 16.98 -13.72
CA ARG A 28 -9.95 15.52 -13.83
C ARG A 28 -9.11 14.79 -12.76
N THR A 29 -7.97 15.37 -12.38
CA THR A 29 -7.05 14.75 -11.41
C THR A 29 -7.23 15.29 -9.99
N ALA A 30 -8.23 16.13 -9.73
CA ALA A 30 -8.50 16.61 -8.38
C ALA A 30 -8.86 15.42 -7.46
N PRO A 31 -8.09 15.14 -6.40
CA PRO A 31 -8.26 13.94 -5.57
C PRO A 31 -9.53 13.99 -4.72
N VAL A 32 -10.00 15.20 -4.41
CA VAL A 32 -11.26 15.46 -3.71
C VAL A 32 -11.99 16.61 -4.37
N PHE A 33 -13.32 16.55 -4.35
CA PHE A 33 -14.15 17.60 -4.93
C PHE A 33 -15.53 17.67 -4.26
N THR A 34 -16.17 18.83 -4.37
CA THR A 34 -17.49 19.08 -3.80
C THR A 34 -18.59 18.57 -4.73
N GLY A 35 -19.78 18.32 -4.17
CA GLY A 35 -20.95 17.99 -4.98
C GLY A 35 -21.34 19.10 -5.95
N ASP A 36 -21.11 20.37 -5.59
CA ASP A 36 -21.33 21.51 -6.48
C ASP A 36 -20.37 21.46 -7.68
N ALA A 37 -19.09 21.15 -7.45
CA ALA A 37 -18.13 20.95 -8.54
C ALA A 37 -18.54 19.79 -9.46
N PHE A 38 -19.05 18.69 -8.89
CA PHE A 38 -19.57 17.58 -9.68
C PHE A 38 -20.76 17.96 -10.55
N ILE A 39 -21.70 18.76 -10.02
CA ILE A 39 -22.86 19.24 -10.78
C ILE A 39 -22.42 20.10 -11.97
N SER A 40 -21.38 20.92 -11.80
CA SER A 40 -20.84 21.78 -12.86
C SER A 40 -20.03 21.01 -13.91
N LEU A 41 -19.23 20.02 -13.51
CA LEU A 41 -18.31 19.30 -14.40
C LEU A 41 -18.91 18.06 -15.06
N GLY A 42 -19.87 17.41 -14.39
CA GLY A 42 -20.52 16.21 -14.88
C GLY A 42 -19.70 14.92 -14.75
N PRO A 43 -20.31 13.78 -15.10
CA PRO A 43 -19.73 12.46 -14.95
C PRO A 43 -18.60 12.15 -15.95
N ASP A 44 -18.54 12.84 -17.09
CA ASP A 44 -17.51 12.57 -18.10
C ASP A 44 -16.12 13.04 -17.63
N ILE A 45 -16.08 14.13 -16.85
CA ILE A 45 -14.86 14.64 -16.21
C ILE A 45 -14.54 13.85 -14.93
N MET A 46 -15.58 13.39 -14.22
CA MET A 46 -15.47 12.68 -12.93
C MET A 46 -16.11 11.27 -13.00
N PRO A 47 -15.55 10.36 -13.80
CA PRO A 47 -16.19 9.08 -14.15
C PRO A 47 -16.26 8.09 -12.99
N GLN A 48 -15.32 8.17 -12.06
CA GLN A 48 -15.20 7.27 -10.92
C GLN A 48 -14.96 8.07 -9.63
N ARG A 49 -15.88 7.93 -8.68
CA ARG A 49 -15.97 8.74 -7.47
C ARG A 49 -16.77 8.05 -6.38
N ALA A 50 -16.46 8.38 -5.14
CA ALA A 50 -17.19 7.89 -3.98
C ALA A 50 -17.45 9.01 -2.97
N LEU A 51 -18.61 8.93 -2.29
CA LEU A 51 -19.02 9.86 -1.26
C LEU A 51 -18.20 9.61 -0.01
N TYR A 52 -17.27 10.53 0.27
CA TYR A 52 -16.40 10.44 1.42
C TYR A 52 -17.03 11.07 2.67
N GLY A 53 -17.88 12.09 2.49
CA GLY A 53 -18.54 12.72 3.63
C GLY A 53 -19.47 13.86 3.27
N ARG A 54 -19.73 14.69 4.27
CA ARG A 54 -20.63 15.84 4.19
C ARG A 54 -19.91 17.12 4.54
N ILE A 55 -20.07 18.15 3.70
CA ILE A 55 -19.63 19.52 3.99
C ILE A 55 -20.60 20.14 4.99
N VAL A 56 -20.09 20.49 6.17
CA VAL A 56 -20.87 21.18 7.23
C VAL A 56 -20.89 22.69 6.99
N SER A 57 -19.75 23.26 6.59
CA SER A 57 -19.59 24.68 6.26
C SER A 57 -18.36 24.87 5.36
N GLN A 58 -18.37 25.89 4.51
CA GLN A 58 -17.23 26.33 3.71
C GLN A 58 -16.95 27.82 3.91
N HIS A 59 -15.68 28.20 3.86
CA HIS A 59 -15.23 29.58 4.06
C HIS A 59 -14.34 29.99 2.89
N VAL A 60 -14.95 30.15 1.72
CA VAL A 60 -14.26 30.50 0.48
C VAL A 60 -14.81 31.84 -0.04
N PRO A 61 -13.95 32.84 -0.33
CA PRO A 61 -14.39 34.10 -0.90
C PRO A 61 -15.21 33.89 -2.18
N GLY A 62 -16.38 34.53 -2.27
CA GLY A 62 -17.28 34.40 -3.43
C GLY A 62 -18.19 33.18 -3.42
N PHE A 63 -18.12 32.31 -2.41
CA PHE A 63 -19.00 31.15 -2.27
C PHE A 63 -19.90 31.27 -1.01
N PRO A 64 -21.12 30.68 -1.04
CA PRO A 64 -21.99 30.67 0.14
C PRO A 64 -21.37 29.82 1.27
N THR A 65 -21.65 30.14 2.53
CA THR A 65 -21.13 29.38 3.68
C THR A 65 -21.62 27.93 3.71
N ILE A 66 -22.79 27.67 3.13
CA ILE A 66 -23.38 26.33 2.99
C ILE A 66 -23.44 26.04 1.48
N PRO A 67 -22.83 24.94 1.00
CA PRO A 67 -22.89 24.58 -0.42
C PRO A 67 -24.30 24.11 -0.82
N SER A 68 -24.60 24.16 -2.11
CA SER A 68 -25.92 23.73 -2.62
C SER A 68 -26.08 22.22 -2.47
N SER A 69 -25.02 21.49 -2.78
CA SER A 69 -24.86 20.07 -2.52
C SER A 69 -23.92 19.87 -1.34
N PRO A 70 -24.37 19.26 -0.23
CA PRO A 70 -23.53 19.04 0.94
C PRO A 70 -22.58 17.85 0.76
N LYS A 71 -22.54 17.23 -0.42
CA LYS A 71 -21.74 16.02 -0.69
C LYS A 71 -20.27 16.38 -0.87
N PHE A 72 -19.40 15.57 -0.28
CA PHE A 72 -17.96 15.64 -0.48
C PHE A 72 -17.47 14.31 -1.04
N TYR A 73 -16.82 14.36 -2.19
CA TYR A 73 -16.41 13.18 -2.95
C TYR A 73 -14.90 13.02 -2.93
N ILE A 74 -14.47 11.75 -2.97
CA ILE A 74 -13.12 11.37 -3.33
C ILE A 74 -13.11 10.88 -4.78
N ASN A 75 -12.12 11.33 -5.54
CA ASN A 75 -11.85 10.88 -6.90
C ASN A 75 -11.01 9.62 -6.85
N THR A 76 -11.64 8.46 -6.92
CA THR A 76 -10.92 7.17 -6.88
C THR A 76 -10.23 6.83 -8.20
N ASN A 77 -10.37 7.69 -9.23
CA ASN A 77 -9.68 7.57 -10.51
C ASN A 77 -8.39 8.39 -10.59
N ALA A 78 -8.22 9.38 -9.72
CA ALA A 78 -7.03 10.21 -9.69
C ALA A 78 -5.98 9.59 -8.76
N PRO A 79 -4.69 9.60 -9.16
CA PRO A 79 -3.63 9.27 -8.23
C PRO A 79 -3.59 10.29 -7.08
N PHE A 80 -3.40 9.81 -5.85
CA PHE A 80 -3.24 10.69 -4.70
C PHE A 80 -2.45 10.03 -3.58
N SER A 81 -1.83 10.88 -2.76
CA SER A 81 -1.28 10.52 -1.46
C SER A 81 -2.07 11.25 -0.37
N ALA A 82 -2.46 10.52 0.68
CA ALA A 82 -3.21 11.07 1.80
C ALA A 82 -2.54 10.73 3.13
N LEU A 83 -2.55 11.70 4.06
CA LEU A 83 -2.07 11.53 5.42
C LEU A 83 -3.22 11.78 6.40
N VAL A 84 -3.59 10.75 7.16
CA VAL A 84 -4.68 10.83 8.16
C VAL A 84 -4.08 10.98 9.55
N CYS A 85 -4.15 12.19 10.10
CA CYS A 85 -3.60 12.55 11.41
C CYS A 85 -4.70 12.92 12.41
N GLY A 86 -4.43 12.71 13.70
CA GLY A 86 -5.38 13.02 14.77
C GLY A 86 -5.06 12.33 16.09
N VAL A 87 -5.64 12.84 17.17
CA VAL A 87 -5.48 12.27 18.52
C VAL A 87 -6.10 10.87 18.62
N GLN A 88 -5.80 10.12 19.68
CA GLN A 88 -6.43 8.82 19.91
C GLN A 88 -7.96 8.98 20.00
N GLY A 89 -8.70 8.10 19.33
CA GLY A 89 -10.16 8.16 19.28
C GLY A 89 -10.76 9.22 18.36
N SER A 90 -9.97 9.99 17.60
CA SER A 90 -10.48 11.01 16.68
C SER A 90 -11.07 10.47 15.38
N GLY A 91 -11.18 9.16 15.21
CA GLY A 91 -11.72 8.53 13.99
C GLY A 91 -10.75 8.48 12.79
N LYS A 92 -9.44 8.39 13.03
CA LYS A 92 -8.43 8.21 11.96
C LYS A 92 -8.69 6.94 11.15
N SER A 93 -8.71 5.80 11.82
CA SER A 93 -8.91 4.49 11.21
C SER A 93 -10.29 4.35 10.55
N HIS A 94 -11.31 5.03 11.11
CA HIS A 94 -12.61 5.18 10.46
C HIS A 94 -12.50 5.95 9.14
N SER A 95 -11.85 7.11 9.13
CA SER A 95 -11.60 7.90 7.91
C SER A 95 -10.86 7.08 6.85
N THR A 96 -9.81 6.36 7.25
CA THR A 96 -9.06 5.45 6.37
C THR A 96 -9.94 4.32 5.83
N SER A 97 -10.82 3.76 6.66
CA SER A 97 -11.74 2.69 6.25
C SER A 97 -12.79 3.20 5.26
N VAL A 98 -13.30 4.43 5.42
CA VAL A 98 -14.21 5.05 4.44
C VAL A 98 -13.51 5.29 3.10
N LEU A 99 -12.21 5.63 3.11
CA LEU A 99 -11.40 5.74 1.90
C LEU A 99 -11.20 4.37 1.23
N LEU A 100 -10.93 3.33 2.01
CA LEU A 100 -10.85 1.96 1.50
C LEU A 100 -12.20 1.48 0.94
N GLU A 101 -13.31 1.72 1.64
CA GLU A 101 -14.68 1.45 1.18
C GLU A 101 -14.93 2.14 -0.16
N SER A 102 -14.58 3.42 -0.26
CA SER A 102 -14.69 4.24 -1.47
C SER A 102 -13.98 3.64 -2.68
N CYS A 103 -12.84 2.99 -2.48
CA CYS A 103 -12.01 2.42 -3.53
C CYS A 103 -12.30 0.94 -3.85
N LEU A 104 -13.03 0.23 -2.97
CA LEU A 104 -13.21 -1.22 -3.06
C LEU A 104 -14.65 -1.67 -3.30
N MET A 105 -15.65 -0.87 -2.87
CA MET A 105 -17.05 -1.27 -2.90
C MET A 105 -17.85 -0.54 -3.97
N SER A 106 -18.33 -1.28 -4.96
CA SER A 106 -19.26 -0.76 -5.97
C SER A 106 -20.70 -0.82 -5.46
N HIS A 107 -21.24 0.33 -5.08
CA HIS A 107 -22.65 0.48 -4.69
C HIS A 107 -23.16 1.89 -5.01
N GLU A 108 -24.38 2.03 -5.54
CA GLU A 108 -24.95 3.33 -5.97
C GLU A 108 -25.01 4.39 -4.85
N ARG A 109 -25.32 3.95 -3.61
CA ARG A 109 -25.28 4.80 -2.40
C ARG A 109 -23.89 5.33 -2.05
N LEU A 110 -22.82 4.61 -2.42
CA LEU A 110 -21.44 5.04 -2.20
C LEU A 110 -20.95 5.95 -3.34
N GLY A 111 -21.39 5.71 -4.57
CA GLY A 111 -21.00 6.52 -5.71
C GLY A 111 -20.94 5.70 -6.99
N THR A 112 -19.97 6.02 -7.85
CA THR A 112 -19.74 5.34 -9.12
C THR A 112 -18.33 4.79 -9.10
N LEU A 113 -18.20 3.46 -9.01
CA LEU A 113 -16.92 2.75 -8.98
C LEU A 113 -16.98 1.62 -10.02
N PRO A 114 -16.79 1.94 -11.31
CA PRO A 114 -16.81 0.94 -12.38
C PRO A 114 -15.64 -0.02 -12.24
N GLU A 115 -14.48 0.45 -11.78
CA GLU A 115 -13.24 -0.32 -11.68
C GLU A 115 -12.69 -0.29 -10.24
N PRO A 116 -13.18 -1.17 -9.33
CA PRO A 116 -12.64 -1.28 -7.98
C PRO A 116 -11.13 -1.50 -7.95
N LEU A 117 -10.44 -0.83 -7.03
CA LEU A 117 -8.99 -0.94 -6.89
C LEU A 117 -8.60 -2.28 -6.24
N SER A 118 -7.34 -2.67 -6.38
CA SER A 118 -6.73 -3.65 -5.47
C SER A 118 -6.14 -2.88 -4.29
N ALA A 119 -6.41 -3.29 -3.05
CA ALA A 119 -5.86 -2.61 -1.87
C ALA A 119 -4.96 -3.53 -1.05
N ILE A 120 -3.85 -2.97 -0.56
CA ILE A 120 -2.99 -3.58 0.46
C ILE A 120 -2.90 -2.68 1.68
N VAL A 121 -3.08 -3.25 2.87
CA VAL A 121 -2.85 -2.58 4.15
C VAL A 121 -1.66 -3.24 4.83
N PHE A 122 -0.63 -2.46 5.14
CA PHE A 122 0.46 -2.87 6.01
C PHE A 122 0.11 -2.51 7.45
N HIS A 123 -0.02 -3.52 8.30
CA HIS A 123 -0.38 -3.37 9.70
C HIS A 123 0.69 -3.98 10.61
N PHE A 124 1.14 -3.19 11.57
CA PHE A 124 2.10 -3.61 12.57
C PHE A 124 1.83 -2.90 13.89
N ASP A 125 1.23 -3.62 14.83
CA ASP A 125 1.03 -3.17 16.21
C ASP A 125 1.84 -4.05 17.16
N THR A 126 2.89 -3.49 17.74
CA THR A 126 3.55 -4.12 18.88
C THR A 126 2.67 -3.88 20.09
N ALA A 127 2.19 -4.95 20.72
CA ALA A 127 1.46 -4.91 22.01
C ALA A 127 2.26 -4.30 23.20
N ALA A 128 3.27 -3.47 22.94
CA ALA A 128 4.20 -2.79 23.83
C ALA A 128 3.54 -1.90 24.91
N GLY A 129 2.20 -1.79 24.93
CA GLY A 129 1.42 -1.17 26.00
C GLY A 129 0.76 -2.13 26.99
N GLY A 130 1.00 -3.45 26.92
CA GLY A 130 0.39 -4.43 27.84
C GLY A 130 -1.03 -4.89 27.46
N GLY A 131 -1.47 -4.60 26.24
CA GLY A 131 -2.75 -5.03 25.68
C GLY A 131 -2.67 -6.34 24.88
N ARG A 132 -3.84 -6.91 24.52
CA ARG A 132 -3.92 -7.97 23.51
C ARG A 132 -3.85 -7.35 22.12
N VAL A 133 -3.07 -7.96 21.22
CA VAL A 133 -3.09 -7.63 19.77
C VAL A 133 -4.54 -7.58 19.30
N GLN A 134 -4.93 -6.44 18.72
CA GLN A 134 -6.26 -6.24 18.14
C GLN A 134 -6.22 -6.52 16.63
N PRO A 135 -7.35 -6.89 16.02
CA PRO A 135 -7.41 -6.96 14.56
C PRO A 135 -7.22 -5.56 13.97
N CYS A 136 -6.58 -5.49 12.81
CA CYS A 136 -6.51 -4.28 12.00
C CYS A 136 -7.94 -3.76 11.74
N GLU A 137 -8.18 -2.48 12.00
CA GLU A 137 -9.53 -1.91 11.87
C GLU A 137 -10.09 -2.00 10.44
N ALA A 138 -9.21 -1.96 9.43
CA ALA A 138 -9.62 -2.12 8.03
C ALA A 138 -10.29 -3.49 7.75
N ALA A 139 -10.03 -4.52 8.57
CA ALA A 139 -10.66 -5.82 8.41
C ALA A 139 -12.18 -5.80 8.68
N TYR A 140 -12.68 -4.79 9.42
CA TYR A 140 -14.11 -4.61 9.65
C TYR A 140 -14.89 -4.26 8.39
N LEU A 141 -14.22 -3.88 7.29
CA LEU A 141 -14.88 -3.70 5.98
C LEU A 141 -15.55 -4.99 5.48
N ALA A 142 -15.11 -6.17 5.94
CA ALA A 142 -15.78 -7.44 5.64
C ALA A 142 -17.15 -7.59 6.33
N ALA A 143 -17.42 -6.78 7.35
CA ALA A 143 -18.54 -6.89 8.28
C ALA A 143 -19.45 -5.66 8.19
N LEU A 144 -20.29 -5.63 7.15
CA LEU A 144 -21.25 -4.54 6.97
C LEU A 144 -22.28 -4.50 8.09
N ASP A 145 -22.68 -3.28 8.45
CA ASP A 145 -23.79 -3.04 9.37
C ASP A 145 -25.10 -3.64 8.83
N THR A 146 -25.89 -4.28 9.69
CA THR A 146 -27.10 -5.01 9.27
C THR A 146 -28.19 -4.10 8.73
N ASP A 147 -28.29 -2.87 9.24
CA ASP A 147 -29.36 -1.94 8.88
C ASP A 147 -28.89 -0.99 7.77
N ARG A 148 -27.66 -0.49 7.87
CA ARG A 148 -27.08 0.47 6.92
C ARG A 148 -26.47 -0.20 5.70
N GLY A 149 -25.95 -1.42 5.83
CA GLY A 149 -25.31 -2.15 4.75
C GLY A 149 -26.28 -2.51 3.62
N GLY A 150 -27.53 -2.85 3.94
CA GLY A 150 -28.54 -3.19 2.95
C GLY A 150 -28.10 -4.34 2.04
N ASP A 151 -28.20 -4.15 0.73
CA ASP A 151 -27.81 -5.09 -0.33
C ASP A 151 -26.35 -4.92 -0.81
N ALA A 152 -25.55 -4.08 -0.14
CA ALA A 152 -24.15 -3.90 -0.49
C ALA A 152 -23.34 -5.19 -0.27
N THR A 153 -22.37 -5.40 -1.15
CA THR A 153 -21.42 -6.52 -1.05
C THR A 153 -20.12 -6.00 -0.44
N PRO A 154 -19.68 -6.52 0.72
CA PRO A 154 -18.38 -6.14 1.29
C PRO A 154 -17.24 -6.65 0.41
N PRO A 155 -16.05 -6.00 0.47
CA PRO A 155 -14.87 -6.50 -0.21
C PRO A 155 -14.45 -7.84 0.40
N ALA A 156 -13.80 -8.68 -0.42
CA ALA A 156 -13.12 -9.85 0.12
C ALA A 156 -11.88 -9.39 0.92
N VAL A 157 -11.80 -9.78 2.19
CA VAL A 157 -10.68 -9.43 3.08
C VAL A 157 -9.87 -10.68 3.37
N THR A 158 -8.57 -10.64 3.02
CA THR A 158 -7.60 -11.67 3.38
C THR A 158 -6.48 -11.06 4.22
N VAL A 159 -6.26 -11.62 5.40
CA VAL A 159 -5.20 -11.24 6.34
C VAL A 159 -4.08 -12.26 6.22
N LEU A 160 -2.92 -11.82 5.75
CA LEU A 160 -1.70 -12.60 5.63
C LEU A 160 -0.80 -12.31 6.83
N VAL A 161 -0.39 -13.37 7.51
CA VAL A 161 0.37 -13.31 8.76
C VAL A 161 1.56 -14.25 8.68
N PHE A 162 2.61 -14.01 9.48
CA PHE A 162 3.72 -14.97 9.54
C PHE A 162 3.22 -16.40 9.81
N PRO A 163 3.73 -17.42 9.09
CA PRO A 163 3.31 -18.81 9.28
C PRO A 163 3.39 -19.28 10.73
N SER A 164 4.41 -18.82 11.47
CA SER A 164 4.62 -19.12 12.90
C SER A 164 3.55 -18.50 13.82
N ASN A 165 2.88 -17.43 13.41
CA ASN A 165 1.88 -16.71 14.21
C ASN A 165 0.42 -17.00 13.79
N LEU A 166 0.22 -17.85 12.77
CA LEU A 166 -1.08 -18.09 12.14
C LEU A 166 -2.20 -18.44 13.13
N GLN A 167 -1.94 -19.33 14.09
CA GLN A 167 -2.96 -19.78 15.02
C GLN A 167 -3.37 -18.70 16.03
N SER A 168 -2.43 -17.84 16.43
CA SER A 168 -2.72 -16.71 17.31
C SER A 168 -3.56 -15.68 16.58
N MET A 169 -3.18 -15.33 15.34
CA MET A 169 -3.89 -14.34 14.55
C MET A 169 -5.28 -14.80 14.12
N ARG A 170 -5.47 -16.08 13.84
CA ARG A 170 -6.82 -16.66 13.65
C ARG A 170 -7.73 -16.39 14.83
N LYS A 171 -7.23 -16.39 16.06
CA LYS A 171 -8.01 -16.05 17.26
C LYS A 171 -8.30 -14.55 17.36
N VAL A 172 -7.34 -13.70 16.99
CA VAL A 172 -7.50 -12.23 16.96
C VAL A 172 -8.63 -11.83 16.02
N TYR A 173 -8.69 -12.43 14.82
CA TYR A 173 -9.68 -12.11 13.79
C TYR A 173 -10.95 -12.97 13.84
N ALA A 174 -11.06 -13.94 14.77
CA ALA A 174 -12.16 -14.92 14.81
C ALA A 174 -13.56 -14.29 14.92
N GLY A 175 -13.66 -13.08 15.49
CA GLY A 175 -14.93 -12.35 15.63
C GLY A 175 -15.42 -11.67 14.36
N LEU A 176 -14.59 -11.60 13.31
CA LEU A 176 -14.93 -10.89 12.07
C LEU A 176 -15.47 -11.86 11.02
N PRO A 177 -16.73 -11.70 10.58
CA PRO A 177 -17.27 -12.53 9.51
C PRO A 177 -16.53 -12.23 8.19
N ARG A 178 -16.40 -13.25 7.34
CA ARG A 178 -15.87 -13.13 5.97
C ARG A 178 -14.40 -12.66 5.86
N VAL A 179 -13.67 -12.60 6.97
CA VAL A 179 -12.21 -12.41 6.97
C VAL A 179 -11.51 -13.76 6.87
N LYS A 180 -10.63 -13.92 5.89
CA LYS A 180 -9.75 -15.10 5.79
C LYS A 180 -8.41 -14.78 6.44
N VAL A 181 -7.90 -15.69 7.27
CA VAL A 181 -6.56 -15.57 7.85
C VAL A 181 -5.69 -16.71 7.37
N GLU A 182 -4.68 -16.36 6.58
CA GLU A 182 -3.82 -17.27 5.83
C GLU A 182 -2.33 -16.99 6.11
N PRO A 183 -1.46 -18.02 6.02
CA PRO A 183 -0.03 -17.81 6.18
C PRO A 183 0.51 -16.98 5.01
N LEU A 184 1.38 -16.01 5.33
CA LEU A 184 2.17 -15.29 4.35
C LEU A 184 3.20 -16.25 3.74
N HIS A 185 3.04 -16.53 2.46
CA HIS A 185 3.98 -17.31 1.68
C HIS A 185 4.61 -16.48 0.57
N LEU A 186 5.88 -16.75 0.32
CA LEU A 186 6.63 -16.22 -0.81
C LEU A 186 7.05 -17.41 -1.68
N ALA A 187 6.99 -17.25 -2.99
CA ALA A 187 7.64 -18.17 -3.90
C ALA A 187 9.13 -17.78 -4.04
N PRO A 188 10.04 -18.72 -4.36
CA PRO A 188 11.43 -18.38 -4.66
C PRO A 188 11.57 -17.25 -5.70
N GLU A 189 10.68 -17.21 -6.68
CA GLU A 189 10.61 -16.22 -7.75
C GLU A 189 10.21 -14.81 -7.27
N ASP A 190 9.65 -14.68 -6.05
CA ASP A 190 9.34 -13.38 -5.45
C ASP A 190 10.59 -12.71 -4.84
N ILE A 191 11.72 -13.45 -4.75
CA ILE A 191 12.96 -12.96 -4.16
C ILE A 191 13.92 -12.58 -5.27
N SER A 192 14.32 -11.30 -5.29
CA SER A 192 15.43 -10.80 -6.09
C SER A 192 16.58 -10.35 -5.21
N GLY A 193 17.76 -10.13 -5.79
CA GLY A 193 18.90 -9.57 -5.06
C GLY A 193 18.60 -8.21 -4.43
N GLU A 194 17.84 -7.36 -5.12
CA GLU A 194 17.40 -6.05 -4.62
C GLU A 194 16.46 -6.19 -3.41
N ARG A 195 15.42 -7.03 -3.52
CA ARG A 195 14.46 -7.29 -2.42
C ARG A 195 15.15 -7.90 -1.21
N LEU A 196 16.09 -8.81 -1.45
CA LEU A 196 16.92 -9.40 -0.40
C LEU A 196 17.83 -8.35 0.26
N LEU A 197 18.43 -7.43 -0.51
CA LEU A 197 19.20 -6.32 0.07
C LEU A 197 18.33 -5.40 0.92
N SER A 198 17.12 -5.07 0.47
CA SER A 198 16.21 -4.24 1.25
C SER A 198 15.91 -4.87 2.61
N MET A 199 15.61 -6.18 2.62
CA MET A 199 15.45 -7.01 3.82
C MET A 199 16.69 -7.08 4.72
N MET A 200 17.88 -6.79 4.21
CA MET A 200 19.15 -6.92 4.94
C MET A 200 19.73 -5.57 5.39
N LYS A 201 19.26 -4.44 4.85
CA LYS A 201 19.75 -3.06 5.12
C LYS A 201 19.00 -2.33 6.23
N VAL A 202 18.41 -3.06 7.17
CA VAL A 202 17.27 -2.57 7.97
C VAL A 202 17.61 -1.66 9.16
N ASP A 203 18.87 -1.26 9.32
CA ASP A 203 19.26 -0.29 10.33
C ASP A 203 20.05 0.86 9.70
N GLU A 204 19.38 1.98 9.43
CA GLU A 204 19.97 3.20 8.87
C GLU A 204 21.04 3.82 9.81
N ASN A 205 20.98 3.52 11.11
CA ASN A 205 21.86 4.09 12.14
C ASN A 205 23.13 3.28 12.41
N THR A 206 23.35 2.16 11.72
CA THR A 206 24.56 1.34 11.90
C THR A 206 25.46 1.41 10.69
N GLN A 207 26.76 1.60 10.95
CA GLN A 207 27.80 1.47 9.94
C GLN A 207 27.62 0.13 9.21
N MET A 208 27.62 0.17 7.87
CA MET A 208 27.37 -0.98 7.03
C MET A 208 28.24 -2.17 7.48
N PRO A 209 27.64 -3.27 7.95
CA PRO A 209 28.42 -4.38 8.48
C PRO A 209 29.32 -4.96 7.39
N LEU A 210 30.56 -5.34 7.74
CA LEU A 210 31.54 -5.88 6.78
C LEU A 210 31.03 -7.11 6.00
N TYR A 211 30.05 -7.84 6.54
CA TYR A 211 29.43 -8.97 5.83
C TYR A 211 28.59 -8.52 4.61
N MET A 212 28.12 -7.26 4.59
CA MET A 212 27.31 -6.74 3.49
C MET A 212 28.11 -6.59 2.20
N GLU A 213 29.41 -6.32 2.26
CA GLU A 213 30.27 -6.30 1.06
C GLU A 213 30.29 -7.68 0.39
N SER A 214 30.43 -8.75 1.18
CA SER A 214 30.38 -10.12 0.68
C SER A 214 29.01 -10.47 0.10
N ILE A 215 27.92 -10.02 0.74
CA ILE A 215 26.56 -10.22 0.21
C ILE A 215 26.39 -9.48 -1.12
N MET A 216 26.78 -8.19 -1.20
CA MET A 216 26.71 -7.43 -2.44
C MET A 216 27.54 -8.07 -3.55
N ALA A 217 28.73 -8.60 -3.25
CA ALA A 217 29.54 -9.33 -4.22
C ALA A 217 28.85 -10.60 -4.75
N LEU A 218 28.19 -11.36 -3.85
CA LEU A 218 27.40 -12.53 -4.27
C LEU A 218 26.22 -12.13 -5.15
N LEU A 219 25.49 -11.08 -4.76
CA LEU A 219 24.33 -10.61 -5.52
C LEU A 219 24.72 -10.09 -6.91
N ARG A 220 25.81 -9.32 -7.02
CA ARG A 220 26.35 -8.88 -8.32
C ARG A 220 26.76 -10.06 -9.21
N SER A 221 27.17 -11.18 -8.62
CA SER A 221 27.50 -12.39 -9.40
C SER A 221 26.27 -13.16 -9.90
N MET A 222 25.07 -12.78 -9.45
CA MET A 222 23.79 -13.42 -9.75
C MET A 222 22.76 -12.41 -10.31
N ASP A 223 23.22 -11.28 -10.86
CA ASP A 223 22.37 -10.13 -11.18
C ASP A 223 21.27 -10.46 -12.21
N ASP A 224 21.62 -11.23 -13.24
CA ASP A 224 20.70 -11.61 -14.33
C ASP A 224 19.84 -12.85 -14.03
N ASP A 225 20.25 -13.68 -13.07
CA ASP A 225 19.65 -14.99 -12.78
C ASP A 225 19.78 -15.30 -11.28
N PHE A 226 19.02 -14.54 -10.48
CA PHE A 226 19.02 -14.70 -9.03
C PHE A 226 18.23 -15.95 -8.62
N ASP A 227 18.91 -16.87 -7.94
CA ASP A 227 18.30 -18.05 -7.32
C ASP A 227 18.60 -18.05 -5.82
N TYR A 228 17.54 -18.07 -4.99
CA TYR A 228 17.69 -18.01 -3.54
C TYR A 228 18.42 -19.23 -2.94
N GLY A 229 18.22 -20.42 -3.53
CA GLY A 229 18.89 -21.65 -3.07
C GLY A 229 20.39 -21.64 -3.34
N ARG A 230 20.79 -21.14 -4.52
CA ARG A 230 22.17 -20.90 -4.91
C ARG A 230 22.79 -19.80 -4.06
N PHE A 231 22.07 -18.70 -3.83
CA PHE A 231 22.50 -17.66 -2.91
C PHE A 231 22.81 -18.23 -1.51
N ARG A 232 21.91 -19.03 -0.93
CA ARG A 232 22.13 -19.68 0.37
C ARG A 232 23.35 -20.60 0.37
N SER A 233 23.52 -21.39 -0.70
CA SER A 233 24.65 -22.31 -0.84
C SER A 233 25.99 -21.57 -0.96
N GLU A 234 26.04 -20.45 -1.68
CA GLU A 234 27.24 -19.61 -1.77
C GLU A 234 27.52 -18.81 -0.50
N LEU A 235 26.46 -18.41 0.22
CA LEU A 235 26.58 -17.74 1.52
C LEU A 235 27.22 -18.65 2.57
N ASP A 236 26.88 -19.94 2.58
CA ASP A 236 27.45 -20.92 3.52
C ASP A 236 28.95 -21.17 3.29
N LYS A 237 29.43 -20.98 2.05
CA LYS A 237 30.86 -21.07 1.69
C LYS A 237 31.67 -19.85 2.13
N GLN A 238 31.02 -18.73 2.45
CA GLN A 238 31.71 -17.51 2.89
C GLN A 238 32.37 -17.70 4.26
N LYS A 239 33.56 -17.11 4.41
CA LYS A 239 34.34 -17.12 5.65
C LYS A 239 33.87 -16.05 6.62
N PHE A 240 32.61 -16.11 7.02
CA PHE A 240 32.06 -15.24 8.05
C PHE A 240 32.50 -15.68 9.46
N SER A 241 32.69 -14.70 10.34
CA SER A 241 32.86 -14.97 11.77
C SER A 241 31.59 -15.60 12.37
N GLY A 242 31.71 -16.27 13.52
CA GLY A 242 30.56 -16.88 14.20
C GLY A 242 29.43 -15.87 14.50
N SER A 243 29.78 -14.64 14.88
CA SER A 243 28.80 -13.58 15.14
C SER A 243 28.11 -13.11 13.86
N GLN A 244 28.84 -12.97 12.74
CA GLN A 244 28.27 -12.61 11.44
C GLN A 244 27.29 -13.69 10.95
N LYS A 245 27.66 -14.98 11.06
CA LYS A 245 26.76 -16.09 10.71
C LYS A 245 25.49 -16.09 11.55
N ALA A 246 25.60 -15.85 12.86
CA ALA A 246 24.46 -15.79 13.75
C ALA A 246 23.49 -14.65 13.39
N MET A 247 24.01 -13.44 13.11
CA MET A 247 23.19 -12.29 12.71
C MET A 247 22.48 -12.52 11.37
N LEU A 248 23.20 -13.05 10.37
CA LEU A 248 22.62 -13.37 9.06
C LEU A 248 21.55 -14.45 9.14
N LYS A 249 21.81 -15.51 9.91
CA LYS A 249 20.84 -16.60 10.13
C LYS A 249 19.57 -16.08 10.76
N LEU A 250 19.65 -15.17 11.74
CA LEU A 250 18.48 -14.57 12.37
C LEU A 250 17.63 -13.81 11.33
N ARG A 251 18.24 -12.94 10.54
CA ARG A 251 17.53 -12.14 9.51
C ARG A 251 16.90 -13.01 8.42
N LEU A 252 17.67 -13.97 7.89
CA LEU A 252 17.17 -14.86 6.85
C LEU A 252 16.13 -15.86 7.37
N SER A 253 16.12 -16.20 8.66
CA SER A 253 15.18 -17.19 9.20
C SER A 253 13.71 -16.79 9.05
N LEU A 254 13.39 -15.50 9.15
CA LEU A 254 12.02 -15.01 8.91
C LEU A 254 11.64 -15.20 7.44
N LEU A 255 12.56 -14.86 6.53
CA LEU A 255 12.33 -15.03 5.09
C LEU A 255 12.18 -16.50 4.72
N ASP A 256 13.07 -17.35 5.25
CA ASP A 256 13.03 -18.80 5.10
C ASP A 256 11.67 -19.37 5.57
N SER A 257 11.09 -18.80 6.63
CA SER A 257 9.78 -19.25 7.14
C SER A 257 8.63 -18.96 6.17
N CYS A 258 8.68 -17.85 5.44
CA CYS A 258 7.68 -17.50 4.42
C CYS A 258 7.89 -18.29 3.12
N LEU A 259 9.15 -18.60 2.77
CA LEU A 259 9.49 -19.44 1.62
C LEU A 259 9.18 -20.92 1.87
N MET A 260 9.24 -21.39 3.11
CA MET A 260 8.94 -22.77 3.46
C MET A 260 7.47 -23.11 3.15
N GLY A 261 7.26 -23.99 2.18
CA GLY A 261 5.92 -24.34 1.69
C GLY A 261 5.30 -23.30 0.75
N GLY A 262 6.00 -22.19 0.50
CA GLY A 262 5.62 -21.19 -0.49
C GLY A 262 5.95 -21.65 -1.92
N ASN A 263 5.07 -21.34 -2.85
CA ASN A 263 5.19 -21.65 -4.27
C ASN A 263 4.27 -20.72 -5.09
N LEU A 264 4.32 -20.84 -6.41
CA LEU A 264 3.54 -19.99 -7.33
C LEU A 264 2.01 -20.03 -7.10
N LEU A 265 1.47 -21.04 -6.43
CA LEU A 265 0.02 -21.17 -6.19
C LEU A 265 -0.45 -20.48 -4.90
N ASN A 266 0.43 -20.28 -3.92
CA ASN A 266 0.06 -19.70 -2.61
C ASN A 266 0.87 -18.45 -2.24
N ARG A 267 1.66 -17.91 -3.17
CA ARG A 267 2.43 -16.68 -2.94
C ARG A 267 1.55 -15.47 -2.67
N VAL A 268 2.09 -14.50 -1.92
CA VAL A 268 1.44 -13.23 -1.55
C VAL A 268 0.78 -12.53 -2.75
N SER A 269 1.43 -12.54 -3.92
CA SER A 269 0.93 -11.86 -5.11
C SER A 269 -0.40 -12.41 -5.63
N ASN A 270 -0.77 -13.65 -5.29
CA ASN A 270 -2.04 -14.26 -5.69
C ASN A 270 -3.25 -13.66 -4.97
N HIS A 271 -3.02 -12.86 -3.93
CA HIS A 271 -4.05 -12.14 -3.16
C HIS A 271 -4.31 -10.73 -3.71
N PHE A 272 -3.43 -10.21 -4.58
CA PHE A 272 -3.59 -8.90 -5.17
C PHE A 272 -4.61 -8.98 -6.32
N ARG A 273 -5.84 -8.55 -6.04
CA ARG A 273 -6.96 -8.66 -6.98
C ARG A 273 -7.86 -7.45 -6.90
N ARG A 274 -8.43 -7.09 -8.04
CA ARG A 274 -9.50 -6.09 -8.18
C ARG A 274 -10.61 -6.28 -7.13
N GLY A 275 -10.94 -5.20 -6.41
CA GLY A 275 -12.01 -5.16 -5.41
C GLY A 275 -11.72 -5.96 -4.14
N GLN A 276 -10.47 -6.35 -3.90
CA GLN A 276 -10.06 -7.09 -2.71
C GLN A 276 -9.15 -6.27 -1.81
N LEU A 277 -9.26 -6.55 -0.51
CA LEU A 277 -8.38 -6.01 0.52
C LEU A 277 -7.45 -7.12 1.04
N THR A 278 -6.16 -6.95 0.81
CA THR A 278 -5.12 -7.79 1.42
C THR A 278 -4.50 -7.03 2.59
N ILE A 279 -4.55 -7.61 3.78
CA ILE A 279 -3.93 -7.03 4.98
C ILE A 279 -2.70 -7.86 5.30
N ILE A 280 -1.52 -7.24 5.29
CA ILE A 280 -0.29 -7.86 5.78
C ILE A 280 -0.15 -7.45 7.25
N ASP A 281 -0.49 -8.38 8.14
CA ASP A 281 -0.45 -8.15 9.57
C ASP A 281 0.75 -8.89 10.18
N LEU A 282 1.81 -8.12 10.45
CA LEU A 282 3.05 -8.65 11.02
C LEU A 282 3.11 -8.44 12.55
N SER A 283 1.98 -8.12 13.17
CA SER A 283 1.88 -7.89 14.62
C SER A 283 2.22 -9.18 15.38
N SER A 284 3.30 -9.14 16.14
CA SER A 284 3.80 -10.26 16.93
C SER A 284 4.68 -9.76 18.07
N PRO A 285 4.63 -10.39 19.26
CA PRO A 285 5.51 -10.03 20.37
C PRO A 285 6.99 -10.32 20.10
N TYR A 286 7.30 -11.09 19.05
CA TYR A 286 8.65 -11.49 18.68
C TYR A 286 9.16 -10.82 17.40
N MET A 287 8.37 -9.90 16.83
CA MET A 287 8.71 -9.17 15.61
C MET A 287 9.14 -7.76 15.97
N ASP A 288 10.32 -7.36 15.50
CA ASP A 288 10.81 -5.99 15.63
C ASP A 288 10.39 -5.14 14.41
N GLY A 289 10.29 -3.82 14.63
CA GLY A 289 9.81 -2.89 13.60
C GLY A 289 10.72 -2.81 12.38
N SER A 290 12.03 -3.00 12.57
CA SER A 290 13.02 -3.02 11.50
C SER A 290 12.71 -4.21 10.59
N SER A 291 12.73 -5.45 11.10
CA SER A 291 12.35 -6.64 10.33
C SER A 291 10.99 -6.48 9.63
N ALA A 292 9.99 -5.86 10.26
CA ALA A 292 8.66 -5.69 9.68
C ALA A 292 8.68 -4.75 8.49
N CYS A 293 9.45 -3.66 8.57
CA CYS A 293 9.70 -2.76 7.45
C CYS A 293 10.27 -3.50 6.24
N GLY A 294 11.29 -4.33 6.44
CA GLY A 294 11.91 -5.07 5.33
C GLY A 294 10.90 -5.95 4.58
N PHE A 295 9.98 -6.59 5.31
CA PHE A 295 8.91 -7.38 4.71
C PHE A 295 7.87 -6.50 4.00
N PHE A 296 7.51 -5.36 4.57
CA PHE A 296 6.63 -4.40 3.91
C PHE A 296 7.22 -3.89 2.61
N ASP A 297 8.51 -3.56 2.57
CA ASP A 297 9.20 -3.09 1.37
C ASP A 297 9.24 -4.18 0.29
N LEU A 298 9.56 -5.42 0.69
CA LEU A 298 9.52 -6.58 -0.20
C LEU A 298 8.12 -6.78 -0.78
N ILE A 299 7.09 -6.79 0.05
CA ILE A 299 5.71 -7.05 -0.40
C ILE A 299 5.17 -5.87 -1.21
N LEU A 300 5.54 -4.64 -0.86
CA LEU A 300 5.18 -3.43 -1.61
C LEU A 300 5.73 -3.50 -3.03
N GLY A 301 7.01 -3.85 -3.20
CA GLY A 301 7.57 -4.05 -4.54
C GLY A 301 6.82 -5.12 -5.32
N LEU A 302 6.37 -6.21 -4.67
CA LEU A 302 5.61 -7.27 -5.36
C LEU A 302 4.24 -6.75 -5.78
N PHE A 303 3.62 -5.95 -4.92
CA PHE A 303 2.33 -5.34 -5.17
C PHE A 303 2.39 -4.33 -6.32
N VAL A 304 3.44 -3.52 -6.40
CA VAL A 304 3.66 -2.55 -7.49
C VAL A 304 3.87 -3.25 -8.83
N GLU A 305 4.57 -4.39 -8.87
CA GLU A 305 4.79 -5.15 -10.11
C GLU A 305 3.59 -6.02 -10.53
N ALA A 306 2.75 -6.44 -9.57
CA ALA A 306 1.68 -7.38 -9.86
C ALA A 306 0.66 -6.86 -10.88
N ASP A 307 0.34 -7.66 -11.89
CA ASP A 307 -0.80 -7.39 -12.76
C ASP A 307 -2.10 -7.76 -12.03
N VAL A 308 -2.79 -6.75 -11.53
CA VAL A 308 -3.99 -6.90 -10.69
C VAL A 308 -5.29 -6.84 -11.50
N ASN A 309 -5.23 -6.69 -12.83
CA ASN A 309 -6.39 -6.46 -13.71
C ASN A 309 -7.38 -5.43 -13.13
N ALA A 310 -6.86 -4.42 -12.42
CA ALA A 310 -7.62 -3.34 -11.78
C ALA A 310 -7.15 -2.01 -12.36
N SER A 311 -8.03 -1.00 -12.37
CA SER A 311 -7.65 0.34 -12.84
C SER A 311 -6.66 1.05 -11.92
N GLY A 312 -6.51 0.59 -10.67
CA GLY A 312 -5.60 1.20 -9.71
C GLY A 312 -5.23 0.30 -8.53
N LYS A 313 -4.18 0.71 -7.84
CA LYS A 313 -3.63 0.09 -6.64
C LYS A 313 -3.70 1.09 -5.50
N LEU A 314 -4.09 0.63 -4.32
CA LEU A 314 -4.13 1.45 -3.11
C LEU A 314 -3.25 0.81 -2.03
N VAL A 315 -2.31 1.58 -1.50
CA VAL A 315 -1.45 1.17 -0.40
C VAL A 315 -1.82 1.98 0.84
N VAL A 316 -2.05 1.30 1.95
CA VAL A 316 -2.38 1.92 3.24
C VAL A 316 -1.38 1.47 4.30
N LEU A 317 -0.88 2.44 5.07
CA LEU A 317 0.07 2.22 6.15
C LEU A 317 -0.64 2.49 7.48
N ASP A 318 -1.10 1.44 8.16
CA ASP A 318 -1.88 1.56 9.40
C ASP A 318 -1.05 1.11 10.61
N GLU A 319 -0.75 2.03 11.52
CA GLU A 319 0.25 1.87 12.60
C GLU A 319 1.68 1.42 12.15
N ALA A 320 1.88 1.14 10.87
CA ALA A 320 3.17 0.81 10.26
C ALA A 320 4.03 2.04 9.92
N HIS A 321 3.44 3.24 9.88
CA HIS A 321 4.10 4.49 9.46
C HIS A 321 5.33 4.88 10.31
N LYS A 322 5.42 4.37 11.55
CA LYS A 322 6.56 4.58 12.46
C LYS A 322 7.79 3.77 12.05
N ASN A 323 7.61 2.73 11.23
CA ASN A 323 8.64 1.74 10.96
C ASN A 323 9.11 1.74 9.50
N LEU A 324 8.47 2.53 8.61
CA LEU A 324 8.85 2.60 7.19
C LEU A 324 9.97 3.62 6.95
N ARG A 325 10.92 3.26 6.08
CA ARG A 325 12.06 4.11 5.70
C ARG A 325 11.62 5.41 5.02
N VAL A 326 12.49 6.41 5.06
CA VAL A 326 12.31 7.67 4.30
C VAL A 326 12.28 7.41 2.79
N GLU A 327 13.05 6.43 2.30
CA GLU A 327 13.12 6.06 0.87
C GLU A 327 11.82 5.43 0.35
N VAL A 328 11.16 4.58 1.14
CA VAL A 328 9.87 3.96 0.79
C VAL A 328 8.76 5.00 0.71
N ARG A 329 8.85 6.09 1.49
CA ARG A 329 7.95 7.24 1.35
C ARG A 329 8.17 7.99 0.04
N ALA A 330 9.37 7.98 -0.52
CA ALA A 330 9.67 8.58 -1.82
C ALA A 330 9.17 7.69 -2.98
N ASP A 331 9.29 6.36 -2.87
CA ASP A 331 8.71 5.43 -3.85
C ASP A 331 7.17 5.45 -3.84
N LEU A 332 6.55 5.69 -2.68
CA LEU A 332 5.10 5.93 -2.60
C LEU A 332 4.68 7.29 -3.21
N GLN A 333 5.58 8.28 -3.22
CA GLN A 333 5.36 9.57 -3.88
C GLN A 333 5.58 9.52 -5.40
N SER A 334 6.37 8.57 -5.90
CA SER A 334 6.56 8.37 -7.35
C SER A 334 5.42 7.57 -8.01
N LEU A 335 4.55 6.96 -7.19
CA LEU A 335 3.30 6.33 -7.62
C LEU A 335 2.12 7.31 -7.77
N SER A 336 2.29 8.58 -7.38
CA SER A 336 1.27 9.64 -7.52
C SER A 336 1.59 10.65 -8.60
#